data_AF-A0A0D2FQ22-F1
#
_entry.id   AF-A0A0D2FQ22-F1
#
_cell.length_a   1.000
_cell.length_b   1.000
_cell.length_c   1.000
_cell.angle_alpha   90.00
_cell.angle_beta   90.00
_cell.angle_gamma   90.00
#
_symmetry.space_group_name_H-M   'P 1'
#
loop_
_entity.id
_entity.type
_entity.pdbx_description
1 polymer ?
#
loop_
_entity_poly.entity_id
_entity_poly.type
_entity_poly.pdbx_seq_one_letter_code
_entity_poly.pdbx_strand_id
1 'polypeptide(L)'
;MAEAMNASLHAPISWKEKMQRAGFVDVEQNIFKVPQGIWPKDKRLKELGAFEDFSLVHGLDAYLLRGYTTILGGDPDELKFIIAQTKKELLNPEMHTYVYYYNVYGRKTRGWGRSALIRHDRFG
;
A
#
# COMPACT_ATOMS: atom_id res chain seq x y z
N MET A 1 6.37 12.08 4.91
CA MET A 1 6.43 11.57 3.51
C MET A 1 5.04 11.42 2.91
N ALA A 2 4.17 10.57 3.46
CA ALA A 2 2.83 10.29 2.93
C ALA A 2 1.95 11.53 2.65
N GLU A 3 1.89 12.48 3.59
CA GLU A 3 1.13 13.72 3.41
C GLU A 3 1.72 14.63 2.33
N ALA A 4 3.05 14.78 2.29
CA ALA A 4 3.74 15.54 1.24
C ALA A 4 3.55 14.91 -0.16
N MET A 5 3.27 13.61 -0.24
CA MET A 5 2.91 12.90 -1.48
C MET A 5 1.42 13.00 -1.83
N ASN A 6 0.62 13.73 -1.04
CA ASN A 6 -0.83 13.74 -1.12
C ASN A 6 -1.45 12.33 -1.06
N ALA A 7 -0.78 11.42 -0.34
CA ALA A 7 -1.09 10.00 -0.24
C ALA A 7 -1.18 9.61 1.24
N SER A 8 -2.25 10.06 1.91
CA SER A 8 -2.48 9.79 3.34
C SER A 8 -2.37 8.30 3.67
N LEU A 9 -1.69 7.96 4.78
CA LEU A 9 -1.62 6.58 5.30
C LEU A 9 -3.00 6.04 5.69
N HIS A 10 -3.96 6.93 5.97
CA HIS A 10 -5.35 6.58 6.26
C HIS A 10 -6.21 6.47 5.01
N ALA A 11 -5.67 6.74 3.81
CA ALA A 11 -6.44 6.68 2.56
C ALA A 11 -7.22 5.36 2.40
N PRO A 12 -6.65 4.16 2.70
CA PRO A 12 -7.35 2.89 2.53
C PRO A 12 -8.62 2.74 3.37
N ILE A 13 -8.71 3.42 4.52
CA ILE A 13 -9.90 3.39 5.40
C ILE A 13 -11.14 3.89 4.66
N SER A 14 -10.96 4.87 3.76
CA SER A 14 -12.04 5.52 3.01
C SER A 14 -12.38 4.85 1.67
N TRP A 15 -11.64 3.82 1.24
CA TRP A 15 -11.75 3.30 -0.13
C TRP A 15 -13.09 2.65 -0.42
N LYS A 16 -13.66 1.90 0.52
CA LYS A 16 -14.98 1.26 0.33
C LYS A 16 -16.06 2.30 0.03
N GLU A 17 -16.14 3.34 0.85
CA GLU A 17 -17.09 4.44 0.69
C GLU A 17 -16.86 5.19 -0.63
N LYS A 18 -15.59 5.46 -0.98
CA LYS A 18 -15.23 6.09 -2.27
C LYS A 18 -15.66 5.24 -3.46
N MET A 19 -15.50 3.92 -3.41
CA MET A 19 -15.95 3.01 -4.48
C MET A 19 -17.48 3.00 -4.60
N GLN A 20 -18.20 2.98 -3.48
CA GLN A 20 -19.66 3.09 -3.47
C GLN A 20 -20.13 4.41 -4.08
N ARG A 21 -19.53 5.53 -3.67
CA ARG A 21 -19.80 6.86 -4.24
C ARG A 21 -19.47 6.95 -5.74
N ALA A 22 -18.47 6.21 -6.20
CA ALA A 22 -18.11 6.11 -7.61
C ALA A 22 -19.03 5.17 -8.42
N GLY A 23 -20.09 4.62 -7.81
CA GLY A 23 -21.10 3.80 -8.48
C GLY A 23 -20.73 2.32 -8.65
N PHE A 24 -19.73 1.83 -7.92
CA PHE A 24 -19.51 0.39 -7.82
C PHE A 24 -20.60 -0.23 -6.95
N VAL A 25 -21.00 -1.45 -7.29
CA VAL A 25 -21.96 -2.25 -6.53
C VAL A 25 -21.28 -3.50 -5.98
N ASP A 26 -21.88 -4.13 -4.97
CA ASP A 26 -21.31 -5.24 -4.19
C ASP A 26 -19.86 -4.95 -3.73
N VAL A 27 -19.67 -3.78 -3.14
CA VAL A 27 -18.33 -3.38 -2.65
C VAL A 27 -18.02 -4.10 -1.35
N GLU A 28 -17.00 -4.94 -1.38
CA GLU A 28 -16.46 -5.66 -0.24
C GLU A 28 -15.12 -5.06 0.21
N GLN A 29 -14.84 -5.18 1.51
CA GLN A 29 -13.58 -4.75 2.11
C GLN A 29 -13.12 -5.80 3.08
N ASN A 30 -11.95 -6.37 2.78
CA ASN A 30 -11.26 -7.33 3.62
C ASN A 30 -9.95 -6.69 4.09
N ILE A 31 -9.74 -6.65 5.40
CA ILE A 31 -8.52 -6.09 6.00
C ILE A 31 -7.73 -7.26 6.56
N PHE A 32 -6.52 -7.45 6.04
CA PHE A 32 -5.61 -8.50 6.48
C PHE A 32 -4.53 -7.89 7.38
N LYS A 33 -4.27 -8.54 8.51
CA LYS A 33 -3.11 -8.22 9.35
C LYS A 33 -1.92 -9.03 8.83
N VAL A 34 -1.06 -8.38 8.07
CA VAL A 34 0.10 -9.02 7.42
C VAL A 34 1.30 -8.88 8.35
N PRO A 35 1.85 -9.98 8.88
CA PRO A 35 3.04 -9.93 9.72
C PRO A 35 4.26 -9.52 8.90
N GLN A 36 5.21 -8.90 9.56
CA GLN A 36 6.56 -8.69 9.03
C GLN A 36 7.46 -9.63 9.85
N GLY A 37 7.96 -10.66 9.19
CA GLY A 37 8.81 -11.69 9.79
C GLY A 37 8.12 -12.98 10.21
N ILE A 38 8.95 -13.88 10.75
CA ILE A 38 8.62 -15.30 10.96
C ILE A 38 8.10 -15.63 12.37
N TRP A 39 7.82 -14.61 13.18
CA TRP A 39 7.29 -14.75 14.53
C TRP A 39 5.89 -15.40 14.64
N PRO A 40 4.99 -15.35 13.64
CA PRO A 40 3.70 -16.02 13.76
C PRO A 40 3.82 -17.53 13.97
N LYS A 41 2.97 -18.09 14.82
CA LYS A 41 2.87 -19.56 15.01
C LYS A 41 2.22 -20.25 13.82
N ASP A 42 1.24 -19.59 13.20
CA ASP A 42 0.55 -20.11 12.02
C ASP A 42 1.53 -20.22 10.84
N LYS A 43 1.55 -21.39 10.19
CA LYS A 43 2.52 -21.70 9.12
C LYS A 43 2.36 -20.77 7.91
N ARG A 44 1.13 -20.44 7.53
CA ARG A 44 0.84 -19.60 6.36
C ARG A 44 1.20 -18.15 6.64
N LEU A 45 0.88 -17.63 7.81
CA LEU A 45 1.25 -16.28 8.22
C LEU A 45 2.78 -16.13 8.37
N LYS A 46 3.46 -17.17 8.86
CA LYS A 46 4.93 -17.19 8.93
C LYS A 46 5.56 -17.11 7.53
N GLU A 47 5.06 -17.88 6.58
CA GLU A 47 5.53 -17.85 5.20
C GLU A 47 5.26 -16.49 4.55
N LEU A 48 4.06 -15.93 4.74
CA LEU A 48 3.73 -14.59 4.27
C LEU A 48 4.66 -13.51 4.86
N GLY A 49 4.93 -13.57 6.17
CA GLY A 49 5.82 -12.61 6.82
C GLY A 49 7.27 -12.72 6.36
N ALA A 50 7.75 -13.93 6.04
CA ALA A 50 9.06 -14.13 5.43
C ALA A 50 9.17 -13.48 4.05
N PHE A 51 8.13 -13.59 3.22
CA PHE A 51 8.10 -12.92 1.91
C PHE A 51 8.05 -11.40 2.04
N GLU A 52 7.33 -10.88 3.02
CA GLU A 52 7.24 -9.43 3.26
C GLU A 52 8.58 -8.87 3.74
N ASP A 53 9.25 -9.54 4.69
CA ASP A 53 10.60 -9.15 5.13
C ASP A 53 11.60 -9.17 4.00
N PHE A 54 11.61 -10.24 3.19
CA PHE A 54 12.47 -10.32 2.03
C PHE A 54 12.23 -9.15 1.07
N SER A 55 10.96 -8.86 0.77
CA SER A 55 10.58 -7.77 -0.13
C SER A 55 11.01 -6.41 0.41
N LEU A 56 10.86 -6.16 1.71
CA LEU A 56 11.28 -4.92 2.36
C LEU A 56 12.80 -4.81 2.40
N VAL A 57 13.52 -5.82 2.86
CA VAL A 57 14.99 -5.78 2.97
C VAL A 57 15.66 -5.53 1.61
N HIS A 58 15.13 -6.10 0.53
CA HIS A 58 15.67 -5.92 -0.81
C HIS A 58 15.09 -4.70 -1.56
N GLY A 59 13.94 -4.17 -1.15
CA GLY A 59 13.23 -3.09 -1.85
C GLY A 59 13.23 -1.72 -1.14
N LEU A 60 13.60 -1.65 0.14
CA LEU A 60 13.45 -0.45 0.99
C LEU A 60 14.10 0.79 0.38
N ASP A 61 15.27 0.61 -0.22
CA ASP A 61 16.06 1.67 -0.84
C ASP A 61 15.25 2.35 -1.95
N ALA A 62 14.61 1.55 -2.81
CA ALA A 62 13.76 2.07 -3.89
C ALA A 62 12.47 2.70 -3.36
N TYR A 63 11.88 2.15 -2.30
CA TYR A 63 10.66 2.70 -1.70
C TYR A 63 10.86 4.09 -1.11
N LEU A 64 11.99 4.32 -0.45
CA LEU A 64 12.23 5.55 0.29
C LEU A 64 12.98 6.62 -0.50
N LEU A 65 13.83 6.26 -1.47
CA LEU A 65 14.78 7.19 -2.10
C LEU A 65 14.12 8.46 -2.66
N ARG A 66 13.14 8.32 -3.57
CA ARG A 66 12.48 9.48 -4.18
C ARG A 66 11.67 10.27 -3.16
N GLY A 67 10.95 9.57 -2.28
CA GLY A 67 10.11 10.21 -1.26
C GLY A 67 10.92 11.02 -0.25
N TYR A 68 12.09 10.50 0.16
CA TYR A 68 12.96 11.16 1.12
C TYR A 68 13.75 12.32 0.48
N THR A 69 14.44 12.07 -0.64
CA THR A 69 15.38 13.05 -1.20
C THR A 69 14.69 14.12 -2.03
N THR A 70 13.72 13.73 -2.89
CA THR A 70 13.09 14.68 -3.83
C THR A 70 11.90 15.41 -3.22
N ILE A 71 11.10 14.73 -2.39
CA ILE A 71 9.86 15.31 -1.85
C ILE A 71 10.10 15.96 -0.49
N LEU A 72 10.91 15.35 0.37
CA LEU A 72 11.23 15.90 1.69
C LEU A 72 12.56 16.68 1.73
N GLY A 73 13.36 16.64 0.66
CA GLY A 73 14.64 17.35 0.59
C GLY A 73 15.72 16.77 1.51
N GLY A 74 15.55 15.54 1.99
CA GLY A 74 16.47 14.92 2.94
C GLY A 74 17.79 14.47 2.30
N ASP A 75 18.82 14.33 3.13
CA ASP A 75 20.16 13.92 2.71
C ASP A 75 20.21 12.43 2.31
N PRO A 76 20.66 12.08 1.08
CA PRO A 76 20.85 10.69 0.67
C PRO A 76 21.76 9.86 1.57
N ASP A 77 22.76 10.46 2.22
CA ASP A 77 23.67 9.74 3.11
C ASP A 77 23.02 9.42 4.46
N GLU A 78 22.20 10.34 4.99
CA GLU A 78 21.35 10.07 6.15
C GLU A 78 20.33 8.95 5.85
N LEU A 79 19.75 8.95 4.64
CA LEU A 79 18.82 7.90 4.23
C LEU A 79 19.46 6.51 4.27
N LYS A 80 20.73 6.36 3.88
CA LYS A 80 21.45 5.07 3.96
C LYS A 80 21.53 4.57 5.40
N PHE A 81 21.74 5.47 6.36
CA PHE A 81 21.77 5.11 7.78
C PHE A 81 20.39 4.67 8.27
N ILE A 82 19.34 5.43 7.93
CA ILE A 82 17.95 5.08 8.27
C ILE A 82 17.59 3.69 7.72
N ILE A 83 17.86 3.46 6.43
CA ILE A 83 17.62 2.17 5.77
C ILE A 83 18.36 1.03 6.49
N ALA A 84 19.63 1.23 6.84
CA ALA A 84 20.43 0.21 7.52
C ALA A 84 19.85 -0.16 8.89
N GLN A 85 19.40 0.83 9.67
CA GLN A 85 18.74 0.58 10.96
C GLN A 85 17.40 -0.12 10.77
N THR A 86 16.57 0.32 9.83
CA THR A 86 15.28 -0.33 9.55
C THR A 86 15.45 -1.79 9.12
N LYS A 87 16.44 -2.11 8.28
CA LYS A 87 16.74 -3.51 7.91
C LYS A 87 17.15 -4.35 9.11
N LYS A 88 17.92 -3.77 10.05
CA LYS A 88 18.29 -4.45 11.30
C LYS A 88 17.08 -4.73 12.19
N GLU A 89 16.13 -3.79 12.27
CA GLU A 89 14.90 -3.95 13.04
C GLU A 89 13.95 -4.97 12.42
N LEU A 90 13.79 -4.96 11.08
CA LEU A 90 12.97 -5.95 10.36
C LEU A 90 13.47 -7.37 10.59
N LEU A 91 14.79 -7.57 10.64
CA LEU A 91 15.41 -8.88 10.87
C LEU A 91 15.52 -9.25 12.35
N ASN A 92 15.04 -8.41 13.28
CA ASN A 92 15.07 -8.73 14.71
C ASN A 92 13.87 -9.63 15.07
N PRO A 93 14.09 -10.90 15.48
CA PRO A 93 13.00 -11.84 15.77
C PRO A 93 12.14 -11.44 16.97
N GLU A 94 12.63 -10.56 17.85
CA GLU A 94 11.87 -10.03 19.00
C GLU A 94 10.86 -8.94 18.56
N MET A 95 10.98 -8.42 17.34
CA MET A 95 10.08 -7.41 16.79
C MET A 95 8.89 -8.10 16.13
N HIS A 96 7.70 -7.98 16.73
CA HIS A 96 6.46 -8.56 16.21
C HIS A 96 5.62 -7.52 15.45
N THR A 97 6.23 -6.92 14.41
CA THR A 97 5.58 -5.89 13.58
C THR A 97 4.63 -6.49 12.55
N TYR A 98 3.69 -5.66 12.09
CA TYR A 98 2.70 -6.01 11.09
C TYR A 98 2.16 -4.76 10.39
N VAL A 99 1.61 -4.95 9.19
CA VAL A 99 0.90 -3.92 8.44
C VAL A 99 -0.54 -4.36 8.17
N TYR A 100 -1.45 -3.39 8.00
CA TYR A 100 -2.81 -3.65 7.56
C TYR A 100 -2.90 -3.57 6.04
N TYR A 101 -3.23 -4.68 5.40
CA TYR A 101 -3.45 -4.75 3.96
C TYR A 101 -4.95 -4.68 3.67
N TYR A 102 -5.37 -3.59 3.02
CA TYR A 102 -6.77 -3.35 2.65
C TYR A 102 -7.04 -3.87 1.25
N ASN A 103 -7.81 -4.95 1.15
CA ASN A 103 -8.35 -5.43 -0.13
C ASN A 103 -9.79 -4.94 -0.28
N VAL A 104 -10.00 -3.99 -1.19
CA VAL A 104 -11.32 -3.41 -1.48
C VAL A 104 -11.64 -3.64 -2.95
N TYR A 105 -12.74 -4.34 -3.23
CA TYR A 105 -13.18 -4.64 -4.58
C TYR A 105 -14.69 -4.52 -4.71
N GLY A 106 -15.16 -4.37 -5.94
CA GLY A 106 -16.58 -4.30 -6.28
C GLY A 106 -16.75 -4.37 -7.78
N ARG A 107 -17.99 -4.57 -8.24
CA ARG A 107 -18.30 -4.67 -9.67
C ARG A 107 -18.90 -3.37 -10.21
N LYS A 108 -18.61 -3.05 -11.46
CA LYS A 108 -19.39 -2.05 -12.20
C LYS A 108 -20.53 -2.72 -12.93
N THR A 109 -21.69 -2.08 -12.94
CA THR A 109 -22.84 -2.61 -13.66
C THR A 109 -22.59 -2.55 -15.17
N ARG A 110 -23.10 -3.56 -15.88
CA ARG A 110 -22.86 -3.82 -17.31
C ARG A 110 -23.32 -2.69 -18.26
N GLY A 111 -23.95 -1.63 -17.73
CA GLY A 111 -24.34 -0.41 -18.45
C GLY A 111 -23.26 0.67 -18.54
N TRP A 112 -22.18 0.57 -17.74
CA TRP A 112 -21.14 1.61 -17.68
C TRP A 112 -20.36 1.80 -19.00
N GLY A 113 -20.28 0.76 -19.83
CA GLY A 113 -19.59 0.80 -21.13
C GLY A 113 -20.39 1.34 -22.32
N ARG A 114 -21.71 1.60 -22.18
CA ARG A 114 -22.55 2.09 -23.30
C ARG A 114 -22.94 3.57 -23.20
N SER A 115 -22.87 4.20 -22.02
CA SER A 115 -23.17 5.62 -21.89
C SER A 115 -21.94 6.55 -21.96
N ALA A 116 -20.73 6.00 -21.83
CA ALA A 116 -19.49 6.78 -21.90
C ALA A 116 -19.02 7.07 -23.33
N LEU A 117 -19.53 6.35 -24.35
CA LEU A 117 -19.16 6.54 -25.76
C LEU A 117 -19.98 7.61 -26.50
N ILE A 118 -21.01 8.22 -25.89
CA ILE A 118 -21.94 9.15 -26.58
C ILE A 118 -21.71 10.62 -26.15
N ARG A 119 -20.46 11.03 -25.90
CA ARG A 119 -20.16 12.45 -25.57
C ARG A 119 -18.98 13.03 -26.35
N HIS A 120 -18.76 12.57 -27.59
CA HIS A 120 -17.74 13.17 -28.45
C HIS A 120 -18.20 13.48 -29.87
N ASP A 121 -19.47 13.82 -30.07
CA ASP A 121 -19.95 14.41 -31.33
C ASP A 121 -20.92 15.54 -31.03
N ARG A 122 -20.41 16.70 -30.60
CA ARG A 122 -21.05 18.03 -30.74
C ARG A 122 -20.02 19.14 -30.60
N PHE A 123 -19.21 19.32 -31.63
CA PHE A 123 -18.75 20.64 -32.05
C PHE A 123 -19.06 20.74 -33.55
N GLY A 124 -20.12 21.49 -33.85
CA GLY A 124 -20.29 22.14 -35.14
C GLY A 124 -19.54 23.47 -35.17
#